data_AF-A0AAV4Q042-F1
#
_entry.id   AF-A0AAV4Q042-F1
#
_cell.length_a   1.000
_cell.length_b   1.000
_cell.length_c   1.000
_cell.angle_alpha   90.00
_cell.angle_beta   90.00
_cell.angle_gamma   90.00
#
_symmetry.space_group_name_H-M   'P 1'
#
loop_
_entity.id
_entity.type
_entity.pdbx_description
1 polymer ?
#
loop_
_entity_poly.entity_id
_entity_poly.type
_entity_poly.pdbx_seq_one_letter_code
_entity_poly.pdbx_strand_id
1 'polypeptide(L)'
;MTDPILILLQERLSMYREAIEAAKINEDFSKVRRFGRALKTIENLLKSANSGILIKEDDIPPLVKIPKIKSSDKFNCDSMVLDMKQKFCST
;
A
#
# COMPACT_ATOMS: atom_id res chain seq x y z
N MET A 1 -8.66 19.91 -14.23
CA MET A 1 -7.22 19.87 -13.91
C MET A 1 -7.05 18.85 -12.80
N THR A 2 -6.33 17.76 -13.05
CA THR A 2 -6.07 16.72 -12.06
C THR A 2 -4.91 17.17 -11.17
N ASP A 3 -5.11 17.22 -9.86
CA ASP A 3 -4.05 17.63 -8.95
C ASP A 3 -2.89 16.63 -9.02
N PRO A 4 -1.64 17.09 -9.18
CA PRO A 4 -0.48 16.21 -9.28
C PRO A 4 -0.31 15.31 -8.05
N ILE A 5 -0.75 15.80 -6.88
CA ILE A 5 -0.72 15.06 -5.62
C ILE A 5 -1.66 13.85 -5.65
N LEU A 6 -2.82 13.94 -6.31
CA LEU A 6 -3.78 12.85 -6.41
C LEU A 6 -3.24 11.72 -7.28
N ILE A 7 -2.61 12.07 -8.41
CA ILE A 7 -1.98 11.11 -9.32
C ILE A 7 -0.88 10.36 -8.57
N LEU A 8 -0.01 11.08 -7.85
CA LEU A 8 1.06 10.48 -7.05
C LEU A 8 0.51 9.51 -5.99
N LEU A 9 -0.52 9.90 -5.24
CA LEU A 9 -1.12 9.05 -4.21
C LEU A 9 -1.75 7.77 -4.81
N GLN A 10 -2.38 7.86 -5.98
CA GLN A 10 -2.92 6.70 -6.69
C GLN A 10 -1.82 5.75 -7.16
N GLU A 11 -0.73 6.28 -7.73
CA GLU A 11 0.43 5.48 -8.13
C GLU A 11 1.02 4.74 -6.91
N ARG A 12 1.22 5.45 -5.79
CA ARG A 12 1.69 4.83 -4.55
C ARG A 12 0.76 3.74 -4.05
N LEU A 13 -0.56 3.95 -4.14
CA LEU A 13 -1.53 2.94 -3.71
C LEU A 13 -1.36 1.61 -4.47
N SER A 14 -1.13 1.65 -5.79
CA SER A 14 -0.84 0.44 -6.58
C SER A 14 0.45 -0.22 -6.13
N MET A 15 1.53 0.57 -6.02
CA MET A 15 2.85 0.04 -5.62
C MET A 15 2.83 -0.63 -4.25
N TYR A 16 2.12 -0.05 -3.27
CA TYR A 16 2.03 -0.62 -1.93
C TYR A 16 1.17 -1.89 -1.89
N ARG A 17 0.13 -2.01 -2.72
CA ARG A 17 -0.64 -3.24 -2.87
C ARG A 17 0.22 -4.38 -3.42
N GLU A 18 0.90 -4.13 -4.53
CA GLU A 18 1.83 -5.08 -5.14
C GLU A 18 2.95 -5.49 -4.17
N ALA A 19 3.50 -4.52 -3.42
CA ALA A 19 4.54 -4.80 -2.44
C ALA A 19 4.05 -5.67 -1.27
N ILE A 20 2.79 -5.52 -0.85
CA ILE A 20 2.17 -6.38 0.16
C ILE A 20 2.01 -7.79 -0.37
N GLU A 21 1.50 -7.96 -1.59
CA GLU A 21 1.32 -9.27 -2.21
C GLU A 21 2.65 -9.99 -2.37
N ALA A 22 3.65 -9.30 -2.93
CA ALA A 22 4.99 -9.86 -3.04
C ALA A 22 5.60 -10.17 -1.66
N ALA A 23 5.40 -9.34 -0.64
CA ALA A 23 5.87 -9.64 0.72
C ALA A 23 5.14 -10.82 1.36
N LYS A 24 3.83 -11.00 1.08
CA LYS A 24 3.07 -12.18 1.52
C LYS A 24 3.58 -13.45 0.87
N ILE A 25 3.87 -13.40 -0.44
CA ILE A 25 4.45 -14.53 -1.19
C ILE A 25 5.84 -14.89 -0.64
N ASN A 26 6.66 -13.89 -0.31
CA ASN A 26 7.97 -14.11 0.31
C ASN A 26 7.90 -14.41 1.83
N GLU A 27 6.68 -14.55 2.39
CA GLU A 27 6.43 -14.77 3.83
C GLU A 27 7.09 -13.72 4.76
N ASP A 28 7.37 -12.52 4.22
CA ASP A 28 7.98 -11.39 4.91
C ASP A 28 6.92 -10.57 5.66
N PHE A 29 6.28 -11.16 6.68
CA PHE A 29 5.18 -10.53 7.43
C PHE A 29 5.54 -9.18 8.07
N SER A 30 6.81 -8.96 8.40
CA SER A 30 7.31 -7.67 8.89
C SER A 30 7.13 -6.55 7.87
N LYS A 31 7.35 -6.85 6.58
CA LYS A 31 7.13 -5.90 5.47
C LYS A 31 5.64 -5.72 5.21
N VAL A 32 4.86 -6.81 5.23
CA VAL A 32 3.38 -6.76 5.08
C VAL A 32 2.76 -5.78 6.09
N ARG A 33 3.15 -5.85 7.36
CA ARG A 33 2.65 -4.93 8.39
C ARG A 33 3.07 -3.48 8.13
N ARG A 34 4.32 -3.25 7.72
CA ARG A 34 4.83 -1.89 7.41
C ARG A 34 4.10 -1.27 6.22
N PHE A 35 3.90 -2.04 5.16
CA PHE A 35 3.20 -1.60 3.96
C PHE A 35 1.70 -1.40 4.20
N GLY A 36 1.07 -2.26 5.03
CA GLY A 36 -0.33 -2.09 5.43
C GLY A 36 -0.59 -0.76 6.16
N ARG A 37 0.36 -0.31 7.01
CA ARG A 37 0.27 1.02 7.65
C ARG A 37 0.33 2.15 6.61
N ALA A 38 1.27 2.08 5.68
CA ALA A 38 1.43 3.09 4.63
C ALA A 38 0.22 3.14 3.67
N LEU A 39 -0.40 2.00 3.34
CA LEU A 39 -1.63 1.96 2.57
C LEU A 39 -2.74 2.77 3.23
N LYS A 40 -2.94 2.58 4.54
CA LYS A 40 -3.96 3.32 5.29
C LYS A 40 -3.67 4.82 5.35
N THR A 41 -2.41 5.21 5.45
CA THR A 41 -2.01 6.62 5.33
C THR A 41 -2.39 7.18 3.96
N ILE A 42 -2.06 6.48 2.87
CA ILE A 42 -2.38 6.92 1.50
C ILE A 42 -3.89 7.04 1.28
N GLU A 43 -4.70 6.09 1.78
CA GLU A 43 -6.17 6.17 1.72
C GLU A 43 -6.72 7.40 2.45
N ASN A 44 -6.15 7.74 3.61
CA ASN A 44 -6.53 8.94 4.35
C ASN A 44 -6.13 10.20 3.58
N LEU A 45 -4.92 10.25 3.02
CA LEU A 45 -4.46 11.36 2.19
C LEU A 45 -5.35 11.55 0.96
N LEU A 46 -5.76 10.47 0.28
CA LEU A 46 -6.71 10.57 -0.84
C LEU A 46 -8.04 11.20 -0.41
N LYS A 47 -8.57 10.84 0.76
CA LYS A 47 -9.80 11.46 1.29
C LYS A 47 -9.60 12.94 1.60
N SER A 48 -8.49 13.31 2.22
CA SER A 48 -8.13 14.70 2.52
C SER A 48 -7.97 15.54 1.26
N ALA A 49 -7.28 15.03 0.24
CA ALA A 49 -7.08 15.72 -1.02
C ALA A 49 -8.40 15.93 -1.77
N ASN A 50 -9.27 14.92 -1.83
CA ASN A 50 -10.61 15.05 -2.42
C ASN A 50 -11.51 16.03 -1.65
N SER A 51 -11.25 16.22 -0.36
CA SER A 51 -11.95 17.20 0.47
C SER A 51 -11.39 18.62 0.33
N GLY A 52 -10.37 18.82 -0.52
CA GLY A 52 -9.72 20.12 -0.75
C GLY A 52 -8.70 20.51 0.32
N ILE A 53 -8.24 19.56 1.14
CA ILE A 53 -7.17 19.81 2.12
C ILE A 53 -5.82 19.74 1.39
N LEU A 54 -4.99 20.77 1.60
CA LEU A 54 -3.63 20.81 1.07
C LEU A 54 -2.78 19.76 1.78
N ILE A 55 -2.24 18.83 1.01
CA ILE A 55 -1.37 17.75 1.50
C ILE A 55 0.08 18.15 1.25
N LYS A 56 0.92 17.99 2.28
CA LYS A 56 2.36 18.19 2.17
C LYS A 56 3.01 16.89 1.70
N GLU A 57 4.07 17.02 0.91
CA GLU A 57 4.84 15.87 0.44
C GLU A 57 5.48 15.08 1.59
N ASP A 58 5.77 15.75 2.72
CA ASP A 58 6.32 15.13 3.94
C ASP A 58 5.38 14.09 4.57
N ASP A 59 4.07 14.22 4.39
CA ASP A 59 3.08 13.27 4.92
C ASP A 59 3.00 12.00 4.06
N ILE A 60 3.55 12.02 2.85
CA ILE A 60 3.49 10.90 1.91
C ILE A 60 4.51 9.84 2.33
N PRO A 61 4.07 8.59 2.60
CA PRO A 61 4.99 7.51 2.92
C PRO A 61 6.09 7.35 1.85
N PRO A 62 7.34 7.04 2.27
CA PRO A 62 8.47 6.96 1.34
C PRO A 62 8.23 5.93 0.24
N LEU A 63 8.92 6.08 -0.89
CA LEU A 63 8.79 5.16 -2.03
C LEU A 63 9.26 3.77 -1.62
N VAL A 64 8.40 2.77 -1.86
CA VAL A 64 8.72 1.38 -1.57
C VAL A 64 9.32 0.71 -2.78
N LYS A 65 10.44 0.02 -2.57
CA LYS A 65 10.98 -0.94 -3.53
C LYS A 65 10.14 -2.21 -3.41
N ILE A 66 9.42 -2.56 -4.48
CA ILE A 66 8.64 -3.79 -4.55
C ILE A 66 9.63 -4.96 -4.33
N PRO A 67 9.39 -5.84 -3.33
CA PRO A 67 10.29 -6.94 -3.06
C PRO A 67 10.30 -7.90 -4.25
N LYS A 68 11.49 -8.21 -4.76
CA LYS A 68 11.66 -9.24 -5.80
C LYS A 68 11.27 -10.59 -5.21
N ILE A 69 10.33 -11.27 -5.84
CA ILE A 69 9.93 -12.64 -5.49
C ILE A 69 11.16 -13.54 -5.65
N LYS A 70 11.54 -14.27 -4.61
CA LYS A 70 12.64 -15.24 -4.69
C LYS A 70 12.23 -16.36 -5.65
N SER A 71 13.15 -16.75 -6.53
CA SER A 71 12.90 -17.60 -7.70
C SER A 71 12.52 -19.07 -7.41
N SER A 72 12.25 -19.46 -6.16
CA SER A 72 11.88 -20.83 -5.79
C SER A 72 10.41 -21.14 -6.00
N ASP A 73 9.50 -20.16 -5.94
CA ASP A 73 8.06 -20.43 -5.89
C ASP A 73 7.32 -19.65 -6.98
N LYS A 74 7.23 -20.28 -8.14
CA LYS A 74 6.29 -19.91 -9.20
C LYS A 74 4.93 -20.46 -8.81
N PHE A 75 3.99 -19.62 -8.36
CA PHE A 75 2.58 -20.00 -8.40
C PHE A 75 1.64 -18.82 -8.67
N ASN A 76 0.61 -19.15 -9.43
CA ASN A 76 -0.36 -18.31 -10.13
C ASN A 76 -1.03 -17.22 -9.28
N CYS A 77 -1.02 -16.00 -9.81
CA CYS A 77 -1.82 -14.86 -9.35
C CYS A 77 -3.22 -14.90 -9.98
N ASP A 78 -4.07 -15.82 -9.55
CA ASP A 78 -5.50 -15.84 -9.94
C ASP A 78 -6.42 -16.16 -8.75
N SER A 79 -6.00 -15.84 -7.53
CA SER A 79 -6.90 -15.89 -6.37
C SER A 79 -7.10 -14.50 -5.78
N MET A 80 -8.12 -13.89 -6.35
CA MET A 80 -8.88 -12.71 -5.90
C MET A 80 -9.15 -12.68 -4.38
N VAL A 81 -9.00 -11.46 -3.85
CA VAL A 81 -10.00 -10.72 -3.06
C VAL A 81 -10.19 -11.08 -1.57
N LEU A 82 -9.93 -10.05 -0.76
CA LEU A 82 -10.48 -9.74 0.56
C LEU A 82 -10.32 -10.80 1.66
N ASP A 83 -9.27 -10.61 2.46
CA ASP A 83 -9.42 -10.80 3.91
C ASP A 83 -8.73 -9.65 4.64
N MET A 84 -9.44 -8.52 4.72
CA MET A 84 -9.11 -7.41 5.62
C MET A 84 -10.29 -7.14 6.56
N LYS A 85 -10.55 -8.09 7.46
CA LYS A 85 -11.18 -7.82 8.77
C LYS A 85 -10.36 -8.38 9.92
N GLN A 86 -9.03 -8.22 9.87
CA GLN A 86 -8.22 -8.41 11.07
C GLN A 86 -8.42 -7.19 11.98
N LYS A 87 -9.42 -7.29 12.85
CA LYS A 87 -9.51 -6.57 14.12
C LYS A 87 -8.14 -6.64 14.80
N PHE A 88 -7.40 -5.55 14.78
CA PHE A 88 -6.45 -5.25 15.84
C PHE A 88 -7.04 -4.10 16.65
N CYS A 89 -7.93 -4.47 17.57
CA CYS A 89 -8.12 -3.73 18.81
C CYS A 89 -6.93 -4.10 19.72
N SER A 90 -6.13 -3.10 20.10
CA SER A 90 -5.11 -3.05 21.17
C SER A 90 -4.45 -1.68 20.98
N THR A 91 -4.78 -0.62 21.72
CA THR A 91 -4.93 -0.44 23.18
C THR A 91 -6.10 0.48 23.49
#